data_AF-A0AAN6XAF4-F1
#
_entry.id   AF-A0AAN6XAF4-F1
#
_cell.length_a   1.000
_cell.length_b   1.000
_cell.length_c   1.000
_cell.angle_alpha   90.00
_cell.angle_beta   90.00
_cell.angle_gamma   90.00
#
_symmetry.space_group_name_H-M   'P 1'
#
loop_
_entity.id
_entity.type
_entity.pdbx_description
1 polymer ?
#
loop_
_entity_poly.entity_id
_entity_poly.type
_entity_poly.pdbx_seq_one_letter_code
_entity_poly.pdbx_strand_id
1 'polypeptide(L)'
;MADDDEQLSIYDEVEIEDMTFDEALQTYHYPCPCGDKFEIALCDLQDGADIAVCPSCSLMIRVIFDLEDLPGVKGVEGGGTAVAVSA
;
A
#
# COMPACT_ATOMS: atom_id res chain seq x y z
N MET A 1 14.91 14.32 27.82
CA MET A 1 15.45 13.43 26.77
C MET A 1 14.29 13.17 25.84
N ALA A 2 14.49 13.35 24.53
CA ALA A 2 13.43 13.44 23.53
C ALA A 2 12.54 12.19 23.54
N ASP A 3 11.29 12.37 23.96
CA ASP A 3 10.16 11.44 23.88
C ASP A 3 9.07 12.26 23.19
N ASP A 4 8.62 11.78 22.01
CA ASP A 4 7.57 12.26 21.07
C ASP A 4 8.15 12.09 19.65
N ASP A 5 7.49 11.61 18.60
CA ASP A 5 6.18 11.03 18.31
C ASP A 5 6.28 10.76 16.78
N GLU A 6 5.53 9.82 16.22
CA GLU A 6 5.38 9.63 14.76
C GLU A 6 6.54 9.05 13.91
N GLN A 7 7.38 8.14 14.41
CA GLN A 7 8.03 7.19 13.47
C GLN A 7 7.02 6.08 13.15
N LEU A 8 6.06 6.38 12.27
CA LEU A 8 5.33 5.36 11.51
C LEU A 8 6.36 4.30 11.13
N SER A 9 6.09 3.03 11.41
CA SER A 9 7.06 1.90 11.33
C SER A 9 7.44 1.53 9.90
N ILE A 10 7.66 2.54 9.07
CA ILE A 10 8.12 2.54 7.70
C ILE A 10 9.63 2.34 7.75
N TYR A 11 10.07 1.20 7.25
CA TYR A 11 11.44 0.77 7.27
C TYR A 11 12.25 1.44 6.15
N ASP A 12 11.67 1.55 4.97
CA ASP A 12 12.30 2.10 3.78
C ASP A 12 11.23 2.51 2.75
N GLU A 13 11.63 3.32 1.77
CA GLU A 13 10.79 3.73 0.65
C GLU A 13 11.29 3.03 -0.62
N VAL A 14 10.45 2.19 -1.21
CA VAL A 14 10.78 1.34 -2.36
C VAL A 14 9.96 1.78 -3.56
N GLU A 15 10.58 1.87 -4.74
CA GLU A 15 9.89 2.20 -5.98
C GLU A 15 9.10 0.99 -6.49
N ILE A 16 7.92 1.24 -7.05
CA ILE A 16 7.05 0.17 -7.58
C ILE A 16 7.71 -0.64 -8.72
N GLU A 17 8.68 -0.03 -9.43
CA GLU A 17 9.49 -0.69 -10.47
C GLU A 17 10.42 -1.79 -9.91
N ASP A 18 10.79 -1.73 -8.62
CA ASP A 18 11.64 -2.73 -7.96
C ASP A 18 10.81 -3.90 -7.40
N MET A 19 9.47 -3.79 -7.44
CA MET A 19 8.55 -4.82 -6.98
C MET A 19 8.15 -5.80 -8.09
N THR A 20 7.89 -7.04 -7.70
CA THR A 20 7.33 -8.04 -8.62
C THR A 20 5.81 -7.90 -8.68
N PHE A 21 5.30 -7.38 -9.78
CA PHE A 21 3.87 -7.28 -10.03
C PHE A 21 3.29 -8.61 -10.55
N ASP A 22 2.23 -9.09 -9.90
CA ASP A 22 1.44 -10.22 -10.38
C ASP A 22 0.13 -9.71 -11.00
N GLU A 23 0.01 -9.78 -12.32
CA GLU A 23 -1.16 -9.27 -13.06
C GLU A 23 -2.43 -10.09 -12.79
N ALA A 24 -2.30 -11.37 -12.43
CA ALA A 24 -3.43 -12.25 -12.18
C ALA A 24 -4.08 -11.99 -10.82
N LEU A 25 -3.26 -11.62 -9.83
CA LEU A 25 -3.69 -11.28 -8.47
C LEU A 25 -3.74 -9.77 -8.21
N GLN A 26 -3.26 -8.96 -9.15
CA GLN A 26 -3.10 -7.50 -9.02
C GLN A 26 -2.37 -7.12 -7.71
N THR A 27 -1.30 -7.84 -7.40
CA THR A 27 -0.57 -7.71 -6.12
C THR A 27 0.92 -7.57 -6.39
N TYR A 28 1.56 -6.61 -5.73
CA TYR A 28 3.01 -6.40 -5.77
C TYR A 28 3.66 -7.15 -4.63
N HIS A 29 4.77 -7.81 -4.95
CA HIS A 29 5.55 -8.58 -4.00
C HIS A 29 7.00 -8.10 -3.97
N TYR A 30 7.57 -7.96 -2.78
CA TYR A 30 8.96 -7.53 -2.62
C TYR A 30 9.75 -8.43 -1.66
N PRO A 31 10.95 -8.91 -2.01
CA PRO A 31 11.75 -9.74 -1.12
C PRO A 31 12.21 -8.92 0.10
N CYS A 32 11.73 -9.28 1.30
CA CYS A 32 12.08 -8.61 2.54
C CYS A 32 13.42 -9.17 3.09
N PRO A 33 14.34 -8.33 3.60
CA PRO A 33 15.61 -8.78 4.18
C PRO A 33 15.45 -9.69 5.41
N CYS A 34 14.24 -9.81 5.96
CA CYS A 34 13.97 -10.73 7.07
C CYS A 34 13.72 -12.19 6.65
N GLY A 35 13.64 -12.48 5.34
CA GLY A 35 13.45 -13.83 4.80
C GLY A 35 12.04 -14.14 4.29
N ASP A 36 11.10 -13.21 4.46
CA ASP A 36 9.75 -13.25 3.89
C ASP A 36 9.59 -12.25 2.73
N LYS A 37 8.36 -12.05 2.26
CA LYS A 37 8.04 -11.09 1.20
C LYS A 37 6.96 -10.12 1.67
N PHE A 38 7.11 -8.85 1.31
CA PHE A 38 6.02 -7.89 1.41
C PHE A 38 5.00 -8.18 0.31
N GLU A 39 3.73 -7.94 0.61
CA GLU A 39 2.63 -8.02 -0.34
C GLU A 39 1.75 -6.79 -0.21
N ILE A 40 1.34 -6.21 -1.34
CA ILE A 40 0.43 -5.07 -1.38
C ILE A 40 -0.46 -5.14 -2.63
N ALA A 41 -1.75 -4.89 -2.45
CA ALA A 41 -2.71 -4.91 -3.55
C ALA A 41 -2.65 -3.62 -4.36
N LEU A 42 -2.70 -3.72 -5.69
CA LEU A 42 -2.82 -2.57 -6.60
C LEU A 42 -4.07 -1.72 -6.28
N CYS A 43 -5.16 -2.34 -5.80
CA CYS A 43 -6.36 -1.62 -5.43
C CYS A 43 -6.13 -0.65 -4.25
N ASP A 44 -5.25 -1.01 -3.31
CA ASP A 44 -4.85 -0.15 -2.19
C ASP A 44 -3.96 0.99 -2.70
N LEU A 45 -2.99 0.71 -3.58
CA LEU A 45 -2.21 1.78 -4.22
C LEU A 45 -3.12 2.76 -4.99
N GLN A 46 -4.15 2.26 -5.67
CA GLN A 46 -5.12 3.11 -6.37
C GLN A 46 -5.96 3.99 -5.43
N ASP A 47 -6.19 3.57 -4.19
CA ASP A 47 -6.87 4.35 -3.15
C ASP A 47 -5.93 5.37 -2.45
N GLY A 48 -4.63 5.32 -2.78
CA GLY A 48 -3.59 6.16 -2.16
C GLY A 48 -2.94 5.51 -0.93
N ALA A 49 -3.11 4.19 -0.75
CA ALA A 49 -2.40 3.43 0.25
C ALA A 49 -1.10 2.85 -0.34
N ASP A 50 0.00 3.57 -0.10
CA ASP A 50 1.38 3.18 -0.44
C ASP A 50 2.04 2.27 0.61
N ILE A 51 1.30 1.65 1.53
CA ILE A 51 1.91 0.94 2.67
C ILE A 51 1.89 -0.57 2.46
N ALA A 52 3.07 -1.15 2.16
CA ALA A 52 3.21 -2.60 2.06
C ALA A 52 3.60 -3.20 3.41
N VAL A 53 2.92 -4.28 3.80
CA VAL A 53 3.10 -4.94 5.10
C VAL A 53 3.72 -6.32 4.92
N CYS A 54 4.71 -6.66 5.75
CA CYS A 54 5.26 -8.01 5.82
C CYS A 54 4.65 -8.77 7.01
N PRO A 55 4.04 -9.95 6.80
CA PRO A 55 3.37 -10.72 7.86
C PRO A 55 4.33 -11.29 8.92
N SER A 56 5.59 -11.56 8.58
CA SER A 56 6.58 -12.08 9.54
C SER A 56 7.26 -10.98 10.35
N CYS A 57 7.35 -9.79 9.80
CA CYS A 57 8.27 -8.78 10.29
C CYS A 57 7.53 -7.57 10.88
N SER A 58 6.20 -7.50 10.71
CA SER A 58 5.35 -6.37 11.14
C SER A 58 5.89 -5.00 10.70
N LEU A 59 6.80 -5.05 9.74
CA LEU A 59 7.47 -3.93 9.13
C LEU A 59 6.54 -3.44 8.03
N MET A 60 6.48 -2.13 7.92
CA MET A 60 5.82 -1.44 6.83
C MET A 60 6.90 -0.85 5.95
N ILE A 61 6.71 -0.87 4.63
CA ILE A 61 7.52 -0.09 3.69
C ILE A 61 6.61 0.80 2.89
N ARG A 62 7.15 1.92 2.42
CA ARG A 62 6.39 2.89 1.63
C ARG A 62 6.69 2.67 0.16
N VAL A 63 5.66 2.45 -0.64
CA VAL A 63 5.78 2.16 -2.07
C VAL A 63 5.60 3.47 -2.83
N ILE A 64 6.66 3.94 -3.45
CA ILE A 64 6.61 5.13 -4.31
C ILE A 64 6.07 4.69 -5.66
N PHE A 65 4.92 5.23 -6.04
CA PHE A 65 4.29 4.99 -7.33
C PHE A 65 3.72 6.30 -7.89
N ASP A 66 3.67 6.40 -9.22
CA ASP A 66 2.99 7.48 -9.92
C ASP A 66 1.60 7.02 -10.38
N LEU A 67 0.61 7.91 -10.26
CA LEU A 67 -0.76 7.65 -10.73
C LEU A 67 -0.83 7.40 -12.24
N GLU A 68 0.21 7.82 -12.97
CA GLU A 68 0.39 7.62 -14.40
C GLU A 68 0.83 6.18 -14.74
N ASP A 69 1.47 5.50 -13.79
CA ASP A 69 1.99 4.14 -13.92
C ASP A 69 0.91 3.07 -13.63
N LEU A 70 -0.09 3.44 -12.81
CA LEU A 70 -1.21 2.56 -12.49
C LEU A 70 -2.24 2.51 -13.63
N PRO A 71 -2.52 1.33 -14.20
CA PRO A 71 -3.56 1.18 -15.22
C PRO A 71 -4.95 1.24 -14.56
N GLY A 72 -5.47 2.43 -14.25
CA GLY A 72 -6.83 2.53 -13.70
C GLY A 72 -7.35 3.82 -13.10
N VAL A 73 -6.55 4.90 -12.97
CA VAL A 73 -7.09 6.16 -12.41
C VAL A 73 -7.94 6.89 -13.45
N LYS A 74 -9.16 6.39 -13.65
CA LYS A 74 -10.32 7.18 -14.03
C LYS A 74 -11.14 7.35 -12.77
N GLY A 75 -11.08 8.56 -12.21
CA GLY A 75 -11.66 8.91 -10.92
C GLY A 75 -13.05 8.30 -10.70
N VAL A 76 -13.18 7.62 -9.56
CA VAL A 76 -14.47 7.40 -8.93
C VAL A 76 -14.38 7.98 -7.52
N GLU A 77 -15.02 9.14 -7.39
CA GLU A 77 -15.51 9.68 -6.14
C GLU A 77 -16.32 8.60 -5.41
N GLY A 78 -15.79 8.11 -4.28
CA GLY A 78 -16.42 7.11 -3.41
C GLY A 78 -16.89 7.70 -2.08
N GLY A 79 -17.49 8.89 -2.12
CA GLY A 79 -18.08 9.54 -0.95
C GLY A 79 -19.27 8.75 -0.40
N GLY A 80 -19.14 8.32 0.86
CA GLY A 80 -20.21 8.23 1.85
C GLY A 80 -21.42 7.34 1.52
N THR A 81 -21.43 6.12 2.03
CA THR A 81 -22.68 5.40 2.27
C THR A 81 -23.39 5.99 3.49
N ALA A 82 -24.15 7.07 3.26
CA ALA A 82 -25.20 7.49 4.18
C ALA A 82 -26.29 6.41 4.17
N VAL A 83 -26.28 5.52 5.17
CA VAL A 83 -27.41 4.63 5.45
C VAL A 83 -28.50 5.42 6.17
N ALA A 84 -29.34 6.08 5.38
CA ALA A 84 -30.66 6.49 5.80
C ALA A 84 -31.68 5.55 5.17
N VAL A 85 -32.33 4.68 5.95
CA VAL A 85 -33.78 4.47 5.81
C VAL A 85 -34.41 3.91 7.08
N SER A 86 -35.54 4.53 7.39
CA SER A 86 -36.47 4.47 8.51
C SER A 86 -37.26 3.16 8.69
N ALA A 87 -37.62 2.85 9.94
CA ALA A 87 -38.99 2.55 10.40
C ALA A 87 -39.07 2.73 11.92
#